data_AF-A0A937MLK6-F1
#
_entry.id   AF-A0A937MLK6-F1
#
_cell.length_a   1.000
_cell.length_b   1.000
_cell.length_c   1.000
_cell.angle_alpha   90.00
_cell.angle_beta   90.00
_cell.angle_gamma   90.00
#
_symmetry.space_group_name_H-M   'P 1'
#
loop_
_entity.id
_entity.type
_entity.pdbx_description
1 polymer ?
#
loop_
_entity_poly.entity_id
_entity_poly.type
_entity_poly.pdbx_seq_one_letter_code
_entity_poly.pdbx_strand_id
1 'polypeptide(L)' 'GFLAEDGVAGSIVEAAYRFCRHQPGAHVILTGTGSVDHLLENLTSIQGGPLPGAATDRLRELFGRVDSVSGN' A
#
# COMPACT_ATOMS: atom_id res chain seq x y z
N GLY A 1 1.31 -11.56 -5.50
CA GLY A 1 -0.05 -11.12 -5.15
C GLY A 1 -0.57 -10.21 -6.24
N PHE A 2 -1.91 -10.16 -6.41
CA PHE A 2 -2.53 -9.57 -7.60
C PHE A 2 -2.11 -8.13 -7.92
N LEU A 3 -1.79 -7.31 -6.92
CA LEU A 3 -1.32 -5.93 -7.14
C LEU A 3 0.01 -5.85 -7.91
N ALA A 4 0.91 -6.82 -7.72
CA ALA A 4 2.17 -6.88 -8.46
C ALA A 4 2.05 -7.74 -9.73
N GLU A 5 1.34 -8.88 -9.64
CA GLU A 5 1.17 -9.81 -10.77
C GLU A 5 0.35 -9.21 -11.91
N ASP A 6 -0.67 -8.42 -11.60
CA ASP A 6 -1.52 -7.76 -12.59
C ASP A 6 -0.92 -6.41 -13.06
N GLY A 7 0.30 -6.07 -12.64
CA GLY A 7 1.01 -4.84 -13.05
C GLY A 7 0.42 -3.54 -12.47
N VAL A 8 -0.43 -3.62 -11.44
CA VAL A 8 -1.03 -2.44 -10.79
C VAL A 8 0.03 -1.59 -10.05
N ALA A 9 1.07 -2.24 -9.54
CA ALA A 9 2.26 -1.66 -8.96
C ALA A 9 3.49 -2.53 -9.28
N GLY A 10 4.69 -1.95 -9.25
CA GLY A 10 5.95 -2.67 -9.46
C GLY A 10 6.31 -3.61 -8.31
N SER A 11 5.75 -3.40 -7.12
CA SER A 11 5.89 -4.31 -5.98
C SER A 11 4.72 -4.21 -5.01
N ILE A 12 4.59 -5.20 -4.12
CA ILE A 12 3.62 -5.15 -3.02
C ILE A 12 3.90 -3.99 -2.06
N VAL A 13 5.18 -3.68 -1.83
CA VAL A 13 5.60 -2.56 -0.96
C VAL A 13 5.14 -1.23 -1.57
N GLU A 14 5.39 -1.02 -2.86
CA GLU A 14 4.92 0.18 -3.57
C GLU A 14 3.40 0.31 -3.48
N ALA A 15 2.68 -0.79 -3.73
CA ALA A 15 1.22 -0.80 -3.66
C ALA A 15 0.71 -0.43 -2.26
N ALA A 16 1.35 -0.92 -1.20
CA ALA A 16 1.00 -0.60 0.18
C ALA A 16 1.18 0.89 0.48
N TYR A 17 2.29 1.50 0.03
CA TYR A 17 2.51 2.94 0.18
C TYR A 17 1.44 3.76 -0.52
N ARG A 18 1.15 3.45 -1.79
CA ARG A 18 0.13 4.15 -2.58
C ARG A 18 -1.26 3.97 -2.01
N PHE A 19 -1.59 2.77 -1.50
CA PHE A 19 -2.87 2.52 -0.83
C PHE A 19 -3.02 3.37 0.43
N CYS A 20 -2.05 3.30 1.35
CA CYS A 20 -2.12 4.02 2.62
C CYS A 20 -2.09 5.54 2.44
N ARG A 21 -1.24 6.06 1.55
CA ARG A 21 -1.07 7.50 1.32
C ARG A 21 -2.34 8.17 0.81
N HIS A 22 -3.12 7.48 -0.02
CA HIS A 22 -4.31 8.04 -0.64
C HIS A 22 -5.61 7.64 0.07
N GLN A 23 -5.51 6.99 1.24
CA GLN A 23 -6.66 6.67 2.06
C GLN A 23 -7.24 7.95 2.70
N PRO A 24 -8.54 8.25 2.50
CA PRO A 24 -9.17 9.40 3.16
C PRO A 24 -9.04 9.34 4.67
N GLY A 25 -8.58 10.43 5.29
CA GLY A 25 -8.38 10.55 6.74
C GLY A 25 -7.00 10.13 7.26
N ALA A 26 -6.17 9.49 6.43
CA ALA A 26 -4.78 9.20 6.77
C ALA A 26 -3.88 10.40 6.40
N HIS A 27 -3.37 11.12 7.40
CA HIS A 27 -2.54 12.31 7.18
C HIS A 27 -1.04 12.04 7.29
N VAL A 28 -0.66 11.04 8.10
CA VAL A 28 0.72 10.65 8.36
C VAL A 28 0.83 9.14 8.16
N ILE A 29 1.77 8.73 7.31
CA ILE A 29 2.07 7.31 7.06
C ILE A 29 3.42 7.01 7.71
N LEU A 30 3.41 6.27 8.81
CA LEU A 30 4.62 5.88 9.53
C LEU A 30 5.18 4.59 8.94
N THR A 31 6.44 4.64 8.52
CA THR A 31 7.10 3.45 7.96
C THR A 31 8.47 3.25 8.57
N GLY A 32 8.82 2.00 8.84
CA GLY A 32 10.12 1.61 9.37
C GLY A 32 10.92 0.82 8.33
N THR A 33 12.21 1.13 8.22
CA THR A 33 13.18 0.32 7.49
C THR A 33 14.55 0.47 8.14
N GLY A 34 15.34 -0.61 8.14
CA GLY A 34 16.74 -0.61 8.59
C GLY A 34 17.75 -0.36 7.46
N SER A 35 17.28 -0.19 6.23
CA SER A 35 18.11 0.02 5.03
C SER A 35 17.85 1.38 4.42
N VAL A 36 18.93 2.09 4.08
CA VAL A 36 18.88 3.39 3.37
C VAL A 36 18.32 3.23 1.96
N ASP A 37 18.66 2.14 1.27
CA ASP A 37 18.16 1.91 -0.09
C ASP A 37 16.64 1.71 -0.09
N HIS A 38 16.13 0.92 0.85
CA HIS A 38 14.67 0.78 1.04
C HIS A 38 14.03 2.11 1.41
N LEU A 39 14.70 2.98 2.18
CA LEU A 39 14.14 4.29 2.52
C LEU A 39 13.93 5.15 1.26
N LEU A 40 14.84 5.10 0.29
CA LEU A 40 14.72 5.80 -0.99
C LEU A 40 13.60 5.21 -1.86
N GLU A 41 13.47 3.89 -1.90
CA GLU A 41 12.38 3.20 -2.60
C GLU A 41 11.02 3.52 -1.99
N ASN A 42 10.94 3.56 -0.67
CA ASN A 42 9.75 3.95 0.10
C ASN A 42 9.35 5.40 -0.20
N LEU A 43 10.33 6.32 -0.28
CA LEU A 43 10.10 7.72 -0.65
C LEU A 43 9.55 7.84 -2.08
N THR A 44 10.08 7.06 -3.01
CA THR A 44 9.59 7.05 -4.40
C THR A 44 8.15 6.51 -4.44
N SER A 45 7.88 5.42 -3.73
CA SER A 45 6.58 4.76 -3.68
C SER A 45 5.48 5.67 -3.09
N ILE A 46 5.77 6.38 -1.99
CA ILE A 46 4.80 7.24 -1.32
C ILE A 46 4.46 8.51 -2.13
N GLN A 47 5.31 8.88 -3.08
CA GLN A 47 5.06 9.99 -4.02
C GLN A 47 4.20 9.56 -5.22
N GLY A 48 3.99 8.25 -5.41
CA GLY A 48 3.16 7.71 -6.48
C GLY A 48 1.69 8.16 -6.38
N GLY A 49 1.01 8.21 -7.52
CA GLY A 49 -0.43 8.48 -7.59
C GLY A 49 -1.27 7.36 -6.94
N PRO A 50 -2.59 7.57 -6.79
CA PRO A 50 -3.48 6.56 -6.21
C PRO A 50 -3.44 5.25 -7.01
N LEU A 51 -3.79 4.15 -6.34
CA LEU A 51 -4.07 2.91 -7.05
C LEU A 51 -5.34 3.06 -7.91
N PRO A 52 -5.48 2.32 -9.01
CA PRO A 52 -6.71 2.29 -9.79
C PRO A 52 -7.91 1.90 -8.91
N GLY A 53 -9.08 2.51 -9.15
CA GLY A 53 -10.28 2.27 -8.36
C GLY A 53 -10.65 0.78 -8.25
N ALA A 54 -10.58 0.04 -9.36
CA ALA A 54 -10.84 -1.39 -9.40
C ALA A 54 -9.93 -2.20 -8.46
N ALA A 55 -8.66 -1.79 -8.30
CA ALA A 55 -7.73 -2.44 -7.38
C ALA A 55 -8.12 -2.15 -5.92
N THR A 56 -8.49 -0.91 -5.61
CA THR A 56 -8.94 -0.52 -4.26
C THR A 56 -10.29 -1.15 -3.89
N ASP A 57 -11.18 -1.34 -4.86
CA ASP A 57 -12.48 -1.98 -4.64
C ASP A 57 -12.30 -3.46 -4.35
N ARG A 58 -11.45 -4.15 -5.11
CA ARG A 58 -11.06 -5.54 -4.82
C ARG A 58 -10.42 -5.69 -3.45
N LEU A 59 -9.55 -4.77 -3.03
CA LEU A 59 -8.98 -4.78 -1.68
C LEU A 59 -10.07 -4.64 -0.61
N ARG A 60 -11.07 -3.78 -0.83
CA ARG A 60 -12.20 -3.61 0.09
C ARG A 60 -13.10 -4.84 0.15
N GLU A 61 -13.33 -5.52 -0.98
CA GLU A 61 -14.08 -6.77 -1.02
C GLU A 61 -13.39 -7.88 -0.21
N LEU A 62 -12.06 -7.98 -0.35
CA LEU A 62 -11.25 -9.00 0.32
C LEU A 62 -11.07 -8.73 1.82
N PHE A 63 -10.79 -7.48 2.20
CA PHE A 63 -10.31 -7.13 3.55
C PHE A 63 -11.23 -6.17 4.31
N GLY A 64 -12.25 -5.58 3.68
CA GLY A 64 -13.09 -4.54 4.30
C GLY A 64 -13.97 -5.02 5.44
N ARG A 65 -14.01 -6.34 5.70
CA ARG A 65 -14.72 -6.96 6.83
C ARG A 65 -13.78 -7.55 7.89
N VAL A 66 -12.48 -7.33 7.76
CA VAL A 66 -11.52 -7.77 8.78
C VAL A 66 -11.64 -6.85 9.98
N ASP A 67 -12.14 -7.39 11.09
CA ASP A 67 -12.35 -6.69 12.36
C ASP A 67 -11.49 -7.27 13.50
N SER A 68 -10.77 -8.36 13.25
CA SER A 68 -9.83 -8.98 14.17
C SER A 68 -8.39 -8.62 13.80
N VAL A 69 -7.61 -8.15 14.79
CA VAL A 69 -6.18 -7.90 14.65
C VAL A 69 -5.44 -9.06 15.31
N SER A 70 -4.96 -10.02 14.53
CA SER A 70 -3.98 -11.02 15.01
C SER A 70 -2.58 -10.55 14.64
N GLY A 71 -1.78 -10.18 15.64
CA GLY A 71 -0.36 -9.84 15.49
C GLY A 71 0.56 -11.01 15.83
N ASN A 72 0.29 -12.20 15.28
CA ASN A 72 1.12 -13.40 15.48
C ASN A 72 1.86 -13.78 14.20
#